data_AF-A0A3D0YWV0-F1
#
_entry.id   AF-A0A3D0YWV0-F1
#
_cell.length_a   1.000
_cell.length_b   1.000
_cell.length_c   1.000
_cell.angle_alpha   90.00
_cell.angle_beta   90.00
_cell.angle_gamma   90.00
#
_symmetry.space_group_name_H-M   'P 1'
#
loop_
_entity.id
_entity.type
_entity.pdbx_description
1 polymer ?
#
loop_
_entity_poly.entity_id
_entity_poly.type
_entity_poly.pdbx_seq_one_letter_code
_entity_poly.pdbx_strand_id
1 'polypeptide(L)'
;MTQPFGEIKSESNRDEPPKIKRSRKKLIWGIILFVFGLLMLFSLFKFGSLIAFFLVFPWISEYLELHAALNPWLAKMIAILPAILFVISVGMILSFRRRKRLIGIILGSSAYLAFCGFMYYADANLLFDPETGEPKKCFSARLDSYVEVPCEWEIDPQTGNPVIRDPAEIKSLNRSKEMVSRPPITIETVELNPNLRLFTPDGQPLFWYYEHANGDFELFMQPGRHPQLNIPLKPIDTQVAMRLRYPNEVTDITLPPTSSASDPEQRSALEKLRDHLMRTKKQLEK
;
A
#
# COMPACT_ATOMS: atom_id res chain seq x y z
N MET A 1 100.20 57.48 32.61
CA MET A 1 99.16 56.47 32.31
C MET A 1 97.87 57.22 32.05
N THR A 2 97.57 57.41 30.78
CA THR A 2 96.49 58.22 30.22
C THR A 2 95.45 57.29 29.61
N GLN A 3 94.17 57.45 29.96
CA GLN A 3 93.05 56.90 29.20
C GLN A 3 92.14 58.04 28.73
N PRO A 4 91.67 58.02 27.47
CA PRO A 4 90.94 59.13 26.88
C PRO A 4 89.43 59.02 27.16
N PHE A 5 88.81 60.18 27.34
CA PHE A 5 87.36 60.36 27.45
C PHE A 5 86.66 59.95 26.16
N GLY A 6 85.75 58.98 26.26
CA GLY A 6 84.88 58.52 25.19
C GLY A 6 83.72 59.50 24.94
N GLU A 7 83.53 59.80 23.66
CA GLU A 7 82.56 60.72 23.07
C GLU A 7 81.11 60.23 23.29
N ILE A 8 80.28 61.04 23.95
CA ILE A 8 78.85 60.76 24.16
C ILE A 8 78.10 61.24 22.91
N LYS A 9 77.75 60.31 22.03
CA LYS A 9 76.92 60.56 20.84
C LYS A 9 75.44 60.65 21.26
N SER A 10 74.91 61.87 21.35
CA SER A 10 73.49 62.11 21.62
C SER A 10 72.66 61.86 20.35
N GLU A 11 72.17 60.64 20.18
CA GLU A 11 71.29 60.25 19.08
C GLU A 11 69.85 60.65 19.42
N SER A 12 69.46 61.84 18.94
CA SER A 12 68.09 62.37 19.01
C SER A 12 67.19 61.54 18.10
N ASN A 13 66.62 60.48 18.66
CA ASN A 13 65.63 59.63 18.02
C ASN A 13 64.30 60.39 17.99
N ARG A 14 64.00 61.03 16.85
CA ARG A 14 62.69 61.63 16.59
C ARG A 14 61.69 60.50 16.34
N ASP A 15 60.79 60.30 17.29
CA ASP A 15 59.63 59.42 17.14
C ASP A 15 58.74 59.93 15.99
N GLU A 16 58.92 59.36 14.79
CA GLU A 16 57.92 59.51 13.73
C GLU A 16 56.62 58.84 14.20
N PRO A 17 55.47 59.53 14.15
CA PRO A 17 54.20 58.91 14.51
C PRO A 17 53.97 57.69 13.61
N PRO A 18 53.58 56.53 14.17
CA PRO A 18 53.41 55.32 13.40
C PRO A 18 52.40 55.59 12.29
N LYS A 19 52.85 55.51 11.03
CA LYS A 19 51.97 55.53 9.86
C LYS A 19 51.08 54.29 9.95
N ILE A 20 49.91 54.44 10.57
CA ILE A 20 48.84 53.44 10.58
C ILE A 20 48.37 53.29 9.13
N LYS A 21 49.08 52.46 8.36
CA LYS A 21 48.69 52.03 7.01
C LYS A 21 47.56 51.02 7.19
N ARG A 22 46.41 51.53 7.68
CA ARG A 22 45.21 50.78 8.02
C ARG A 22 44.78 50.04 6.76
N SER A 23 44.88 48.72 6.83
CA SER A 23 44.63 47.78 5.74
C SER A 23 43.16 47.82 5.29
N ARG A 24 42.79 48.80 4.46
CA ARG A 24 41.44 48.96 3.89
C ARG A 24 40.91 47.67 3.24
N LYS A 25 41.80 46.83 2.69
CA LYS A 25 41.45 45.53 2.10
C LYS A 25 40.82 44.56 3.11
N LYS A 26 41.35 44.48 4.34
CA LYS A 26 40.81 43.62 5.41
C LYS A 26 39.42 44.07 5.88
N LEU A 27 39.19 45.38 5.92
CA LEU A 27 37.90 45.94 6.31
C LEU A 27 36.82 45.70 5.24
N ILE A 28 37.16 45.87 3.96
CA ILE A 28 36.25 45.56 2.84
C ILE A 28 35.88 44.07 2.84
N TRP A 29 36.85 43.18 3.03
CA TRP A 29 36.59 41.73 3.07
C TRP A 29 35.69 41.34 4.25
N GLY A 30 35.87 41.98 5.41
CA GLY A 30 35.00 41.80 6.57
C GLY A 30 33.55 42.22 6.31
N ILE A 31 33.33 43.35 5.63
CA ILE A 31 31.98 43.81 5.25
C ILE A 31 31.33 42.84 4.26
N ILE A 32 32.07 42.36 3.26
CA ILE A 32 31.55 41.40 2.27
C ILE A 32 31.12 40.11 2.97
N LEU A 33 31.94 39.56 3.87
CA LEU A 33 31.60 38.37 4.65
C LEU A 33 30.35 38.59 5.52
N PHE A 34 30.24 39.76 6.14
CA PHE A 34 29.08 40.12 6.95
C PHE A 34 27.78 40.21 6.12
N VAL A 35 27.82 40.89 4.97
CA VAL A 35 26.68 40.99 4.05
C VAL A 35 26.30 39.62 3.51
N PHE A 36 27.28 38.80 3.14
CA PHE A 36 27.03 37.43 2.68
C PHE A 36 26.40 36.57 3.78
N GLY A 37 26.90 36.68 5.02
CA GLY A 37 26.31 36.01 6.18
C GLY A 37 24.86 36.42 6.43
N LEU A 38 24.53 37.72 6.30
CA LEU A 38 23.16 38.21 6.40
C LEU A 38 22.26 37.70 5.28
N LEU A 39 22.75 37.66 4.03
CA LEU A 39 22.00 37.09 2.90
C LEU A 39 21.75 35.59 3.08
N MET A 40 22.75 34.84 3.57
CA MET A 40 22.59 33.41 3.87
C MET A 40 21.55 33.20 4.99
N LEU A 41 21.60 34.00 6.05
CA LEU A 41 20.62 33.95 7.15
C LEU A 41 19.20 34.32 6.65
N PHE A 42 19.09 35.32 5.79
CA PHE A 42 17.81 35.72 5.19
C PHE A 42 17.25 34.63 4.27
N SER A 43 18.12 33.99 3.48
CA SER A 43 17.77 32.83 2.65
C SER A 43 17.29 31.67 3.50
N LEU A 44 17.98 31.34 4.59
CA LEU A 44 17.55 30.35 5.59
C LEU A 44 16.19 30.71 6.20
N PHE A 45 15.89 31.98 6.41
CA PHE A 45 14.58 32.38 6.94
C PHE A 45 13.45 32.22 5.91
N LYS A 46 13.73 32.43 4.62
CA LYS A 46 12.75 32.30 3.53
C LYS A 46 12.56 30.86 3.05
N PHE A 47 13.67 30.14 2.85
CA PHE A 47 13.70 28.77 2.35
C PHE A 47 13.75 27.73 3.47
N GLY A 48 13.96 28.13 4.72
CA GLY A 48 14.02 27.21 5.86
C GLY A 48 12.76 26.37 6.02
N SER A 49 11.58 26.92 5.69
CA SER A 49 10.33 26.15 5.64
C SER A 49 10.41 24.99 4.63
N LEU A 50 10.95 25.25 3.44
CA LEU A 50 11.08 24.26 2.38
C LEU A 50 12.12 23.19 2.75
N ILE A 51 13.26 23.59 3.31
CA ILE A 51 14.30 22.67 3.81
C ILE A 51 13.73 21.81 4.94
N ALA A 52 13.01 22.40 5.90
CA ALA A 52 12.37 21.68 6.99
C ALA A 52 11.35 20.66 6.47
N PHE A 53 10.57 21.00 5.44
CA PHE A 53 9.67 20.06 4.79
C PHE A 53 10.42 18.85 4.22
N PHE A 54 11.49 19.08 3.46
CA PHE A 54 12.29 17.98 2.90
C PHE A 54 13.01 17.13 3.96
N LEU A 55 13.20 17.63 5.17
CA LEU A 55 13.74 16.85 6.29
C LEU A 55 12.66 16.05 7.03
N VAL A 56 11.49 16.65 7.25
CA VAL A 56 10.41 16.05 8.04
C VAL A 56 9.59 15.05 7.21
N PHE A 57 9.35 15.36 5.93
CA PHE A 57 8.53 14.53 5.06
C PHE A 57 9.04 13.09 4.92
N PRO A 58 10.33 12.83 4.61
CA PRO A 58 10.85 11.46 4.50
C PRO A 58 10.70 10.70 5.80
N TRP A 59 10.99 11.37 6.93
CA TRP A 59 10.87 10.77 8.26
C TRP A 59 9.44 10.33 8.57
N ILE A 60 8.43 11.17 8.30
CA ILE A 60 7.03 10.79 8.50
C ILE A 60 6.62 9.67 7.53
N SER A 61 7.02 9.74 6.27
CA SER A 61 6.66 8.70 5.30
C SER A 61 7.26 7.34 5.65
N GLU A 62 8.53 7.30 6.02
CA GLU A 62 9.22 6.07 6.43
C GLU A 62 8.59 5.49 7.71
N TYR A 63 8.25 6.35 8.67
CA TYR A 63 7.55 5.94 9.88
C TYR A 63 6.19 5.31 9.58
N LEU A 64 5.43 5.88 8.64
CA LEU A 64 4.13 5.34 8.19
C LEU A 64 4.27 4.03 7.42
N GLU A 65 5.30 3.91 6.57
CA GLU A 65 5.59 2.67 5.83
C GLU A 65 5.91 1.54 6.81
N LEU A 66 6.78 1.80 7.78
CA LEU A 66 7.23 0.79 8.74
C LEU A 66 6.12 0.39 9.74
N HIS A 67 5.49 1.36 10.41
CA HIS A 67 4.62 1.07 11.54
C HIS A 67 3.15 0.84 11.16
N ALA A 68 2.67 1.43 10.06
CA ALA A 68 1.29 1.24 9.62
C ALA A 68 1.17 0.24 8.47
N ALA A 69 2.28 -0.39 8.06
CA ALA A 69 2.36 -1.32 6.93
C ALA A 69 1.71 -0.77 5.64
N LEU A 70 1.76 0.55 5.46
CA LEU A 70 1.10 1.23 4.34
C LEU A 70 1.90 1.02 3.06
N ASN A 71 1.21 1.01 1.92
CA ASN A 71 1.88 1.07 0.64
C ASN A 71 2.77 2.33 0.57
N PRO A 72 4.00 2.27 0.03
CA PRO A 72 4.92 3.42 0.01
C PRO A 72 4.35 4.68 -0.63
N TRP A 73 3.56 4.53 -1.70
CA TRP A 73 2.93 5.68 -2.35
C TRP A 73 1.80 6.27 -1.51
N LEU A 74 1.03 5.43 -0.85
CA LEU A 74 -0.05 5.87 0.05
C LEU A 74 0.52 6.56 1.30
N ALA A 75 1.56 5.99 1.91
CA ALA A 75 2.26 6.58 3.04
C ALA A 75 2.79 7.97 2.71
N LYS A 76 3.44 8.13 1.54
CA LYS A 76 3.89 9.44 1.04
C LYS A 76 2.74 10.42 0.86
N MET A 77 1.62 10.01 0.28
CA MET A 77 0.46 10.90 0.12
C MET A 77 -0.12 11.36 1.46
N ILE A 78 -0.23 10.47 2.43
CA ILE A 78 -0.72 10.78 3.78
C ILE A 78 0.29 11.67 4.54
N ALA A 79 1.60 11.44 4.38
CA ALA A 79 2.66 12.17 5.07
C ALA A 79 2.76 13.66 4.69
N ILE A 80 2.30 14.06 3.50
CA ILE A 80 2.37 15.45 3.03
C ILE A 80 1.65 16.40 3.99
N LEU A 81 0.41 16.05 4.39
CA LEU A 81 -0.43 16.91 5.22
C LEU A 81 0.17 17.19 6.62
N PRO A 82 0.53 16.17 7.43
CA PRO A 82 1.16 16.40 8.73
C PRO A 82 2.53 17.06 8.59
N ALA A 83 3.33 16.76 7.56
CA ALA A 83 4.60 17.43 7.32
C ALA A 83 4.43 18.94 7.09
N ILE A 84 3.46 19.34 6.24
CA ILE A 84 3.14 20.77 6.01
C ILE A 84 2.68 21.44 7.30
N LEU A 85 1.75 20.81 8.03
CA LEU A 85 1.22 21.36 9.30
C LEU A 85 2.33 21.53 10.34
N PHE A 86 3.23 20.55 10.44
CA PHE A 86 4.38 20.60 11.34
C PHE A 86 5.32 21.75 10.99
N VAL A 87 5.71 21.88 9.73
CA VAL A 87 6.60 22.95 9.26
C VAL A 87 5.99 24.34 9.49
N ILE A 88 4.71 24.52 9.16
CA ILE A 88 3.99 25.78 9.40
C ILE A 88 3.92 26.09 10.90
N SER A 89 3.61 25.08 11.72
CA SER A 89 3.55 25.22 13.18
C SER A 89 4.91 25.67 13.74
N VAL A 90 6.00 24.98 13.41
CA VAL A 90 7.36 25.32 13.87
C VAL A 90 7.75 26.73 13.43
N GLY A 91 7.48 27.09 12.17
CA GLY A 91 7.73 28.44 11.67
C GLY A 91 6.96 29.53 12.43
N MET A 92 5.72 29.23 12.85
CA MET A 92 4.93 30.15 13.69
C MET A 92 5.41 30.20 15.14
N ILE A 93 5.85 29.07 15.70
CA ILE A 93 6.41 28.97 17.06
C ILE A 93 7.68 29.83 17.19
N LEU A 94 8.53 29.82 16.15
CA LEU A 94 9.76 30.62 16.09
C LEU A 94 9.52 32.10 15.76
N SER A 95 8.28 32.53 15.53
CA SER A 95 7.97 33.93 15.22
C SER A 95 8.06 34.85 16.45
N PHE A 96 8.65 36.04 16.28
CA PHE A 96 8.75 37.06 17.34
C PHE A 96 7.39 37.59 17.85
N ARG A 97 6.31 37.44 17.08
CA ARG A 97 4.99 37.95 17.47
C ARG A 97 4.29 36.95 18.41
N ARG A 98 4.01 37.37 19.66
CA ARG A 98 3.33 36.53 20.68
C ARG A 98 2.07 35.83 20.17
N ARG A 99 1.21 36.54 19.42
CA ARG A 99 -0.02 35.96 18.83
C ARG A 99 0.28 34.84 17.82
N LYS A 100 1.27 35.01 16.95
CA LYS A 100 1.67 33.98 15.98
C LYS A 100 2.22 32.74 16.67
N ARG A 101 3.04 32.94 17.71
CA ARG A 101 3.58 31.85 18.52
C ARG A 101 2.47 31.03 19.19
N LEU A 102 1.47 31.68 19.77
CA LEU A 102 0.33 30.99 20.39
C LEU A 102 -0.44 30.15 19.36
N ILE A 103 -0.73 30.72 18.18
CA ILE A 103 -1.39 29.98 17.08
C ILE A 103 -0.53 28.79 16.62
N GLY A 104 0.78 28.99 16.50
CA GLY A 104 1.73 27.92 16.17
C GLY A 104 1.71 26.77 17.16
N ILE A 105 1.72 27.06 18.47
CA ILE A 105 1.66 26.05 19.53
C ILE A 105 0.34 25.28 19.47
N ILE A 106 -0.80 25.98 19.33
CA ILE A 106 -2.12 25.34 19.25
C ILE A 106 -2.21 24.43 18.03
N LEU A 107 -1.83 24.94 16.85
CA LEU A 107 -1.86 24.17 15.59
C LEU A 107 -0.92 22.96 15.64
N GLY A 108 0.28 23.12 16.19
CA GLY A 108 1.26 22.05 16.33
C GLY A 108 0.78 20.96 17.28
N SER A 109 0.27 21.36 18.44
CA SER A 109 -0.26 20.43 19.44
C SER A 109 -1.47 19.66 18.88
N SER A 110 -2.39 20.36 18.20
CA SER A 110 -3.56 19.69 17.59
C SER A 110 -3.18 18.74 16.47
N ALA A 111 -2.24 19.13 15.60
CA ALA A 111 -1.77 18.27 14.51
C ALA A 111 -1.03 17.04 15.06
N TYR A 112 -0.21 17.21 16.10
CA TYR A 112 0.48 16.12 16.77
C TYR A 112 -0.51 15.14 17.40
N LEU A 113 -1.49 15.62 18.17
CA LEU A 113 -2.53 14.76 18.76
C LEU A 113 -3.34 14.01 17.70
N ALA A 114 -3.71 14.69 16.60
CA ALA A 114 -4.40 14.06 15.49
C ALA A 114 -3.55 12.97 14.83
N PHE A 115 -2.25 13.21 14.65
CA PHE A 115 -1.32 12.21 14.11
C PHE A 115 -1.15 11.02 15.06
N CYS A 116 -1.00 11.23 16.37
CA CYS A 116 -0.96 10.15 17.36
C CYS A 116 -2.26 9.33 17.37
N GLY A 117 -3.42 10.00 17.32
CA GLY A 117 -4.72 9.32 17.23
C GLY A 117 -4.88 8.51 15.95
N PHE A 118 -4.42 9.06 14.83
CA PHE A 118 -4.37 8.33 13.56
C PHE A 118 -3.47 7.09 13.66
N MET A 119 -2.26 7.22 14.22
CA MET A 119 -1.35 6.08 14.37
C MET A 119 -1.90 5.01 15.30
N TYR A 120 -2.52 5.40 16.43
CA TYR A 120 -3.19 4.46 17.33
C TYR A 120 -4.31 3.69 16.61
N TYR A 121 -5.13 4.39 15.81
CA TYR A 121 -6.19 3.77 15.04
C TYR A 121 -5.65 2.87 13.92
N ALA A 122 -4.58 3.28 13.24
CA ALA A 122 -3.94 2.49 12.20
C ALA A 122 -3.37 1.18 12.78
N ASP A 123 -2.64 1.27 13.90
CA ASP A 123 -2.05 0.11 14.57
C ASP A 123 -3.11 -0.86 15.12
N ALA A 124 -4.22 -0.34 15.67
CA ALA A 124 -5.32 -1.17 16.19
C ALA A 124 -5.98 -2.07 15.12
N ASN A 125 -5.82 -1.73 13.84
CA ASN A 125 -6.37 -2.50 12.72
C ASN A 125 -5.34 -3.43 12.06
N LEU A 126 -4.08 -3.43 12.50
CA LEU A 126 -3.07 -4.36 12.00
C LEU A 126 -3.33 -5.77 12.53
N LEU A 127 -3.25 -6.74 11.62
CA LEU A 127 -3.37 -8.16 11.93
C LEU A 127 -2.03 -8.78 12.30
N PHE A 128 -0.97 -8.25 11.73
CA PHE A 128 0.40 -8.73 11.86
C PHE A 128 1.31 -7.57 12.21
N ASP A 129 2.32 -7.87 12.99
CA ASP A 129 3.43 -6.96 13.21
C ASP A 129 4.25 -6.84 11.92
N PRO A 130 4.45 -5.63 11.38
CA PRO A 130 5.21 -5.43 10.15
C PRO A 130 6.71 -5.76 10.31
N GLU A 131 7.26 -5.70 11.52
CA GLU A 131 8.69 -5.95 11.77
C GLU A 131 8.98 -7.43 11.95
N THR A 132 8.18 -8.12 12.78
CA THR A 132 8.42 -9.53 13.12
C THR A 132 7.65 -10.50 12.23
N GLY A 133 6.55 -10.04 11.61
CA GLY A 133 5.60 -10.89 10.89
C GLY A 133 4.69 -11.70 11.82
N GLU A 134 4.80 -11.53 13.13
CA GLU A 134 3.98 -12.26 14.10
C GLU A 134 2.54 -11.72 14.11
N PRO A 135 1.53 -12.59 14.32
CA PRO A 135 0.15 -12.15 14.42
C PRO A 135 -0.07 -11.30 15.69
N LYS A 136 -0.55 -10.07 15.53
CA LYS A 136 -1.06 -9.26 16.64
C LYS A 136 -2.47 -9.70 17.05
N LYS A 137 -3.23 -10.25 16.11
CA LYS A 137 -4.60 -10.74 16.32
C LYS A 137 -4.69 -12.21 15.94
N CYS A 138 -5.15 -13.03 16.87
CA CYS A 138 -5.37 -14.46 16.67
C CYS A 138 -6.85 -14.79 16.75
N PHE A 139 -7.24 -15.90 16.14
CA PHE A 139 -8.64 -16.28 16.02
C PHE A 139 -8.88 -17.70 16.51
N SER A 140 -10.06 -17.95 17.07
CA SER A 140 -10.56 -19.29 17.37
C SER A 140 -11.89 -19.50 16.66
N ALA A 141 -12.11 -20.72 16.17
CA ALA A 141 -13.35 -21.11 15.52
C ALA A 141 -14.49 -21.24 16.55
N ARG A 142 -15.69 -20.78 16.18
CA ARG A 142 -16.97 -21.09 16.83
C ARG A 142 -17.92 -21.73 15.84
N LEU A 143 -19.07 -22.19 16.33
CA LEU A 143 -20.11 -22.85 15.55
C LEU A 143 -20.57 -22.04 14.32
N ASP A 144 -20.54 -20.71 14.40
CA ASP A 144 -21.08 -19.80 13.40
C ASP A 144 -20.08 -18.75 12.88
N SER A 145 -18.94 -18.58 13.55
CA SER A 145 -18.06 -17.43 13.33
C SER A 145 -16.65 -17.65 13.88
N TYR A 146 -15.75 -16.70 13.60
CA TYR A 146 -14.42 -16.64 14.20
C TYR A 146 -14.35 -15.46 15.17
N VAL A 147 -13.86 -15.74 16.38
CA VAL A 147 -13.72 -14.74 17.44
C VAL A 147 -12.25 -14.45 17.66
N GLU A 148 -11.93 -13.16 17.86
CA GLU A 148 -10.59 -12.71 18.19
C GLU A 148 -10.26 -13.13 19.63
N VAL A 149 -9.11 -13.77 19.81
CA VAL A 149 -8.63 -14.30 21.09
C VAL A 149 -7.17 -13.92 21.31
N PRO A 150 -6.69 -13.86 22.57
CA PRO A 150 -5.28 -13.62 22.87
C PRO A 150 -4.37 -14.64 22.18
N CYS A 151 -3.33 -14.15 21.49
CA CYS A 151 -2.39 -15.00 20.76
C CYS A 151 -1.54 -15.92 21.66
N GLU A 152 -1.43 -15.60 22.95
CA GLU A 152 -0.73 -16.41 23.95
C GLU A 152 -1.38 -17.78 24.18
N TRP A 153 -2.68 -17.89 23.90
CA TRP A 153 -3.42 -19.14 24.08
C TRP A 153 -3.16 -20.11 22.95
N GLU A 154 -2.90 -21.38 23.29
CA GLU A 154 -2.81 -22.46 22.30
C GLU A 154 -4.19 -23.05 22.00
N ILE A 155 -5.07 -23.07 23.00
CA ILE A 155 -6.46 -23.52 22.93
C ILE A 155 -7.34 -22.46 23.58
N ASP A 156 -8.43 -22.07 22.93
CA ASP A 156 -9.41 -21.14 23.48
C ASP A 156 -10.17 -21.80 24.65
N PRO A 157 -10.10 -21.25 25.88
CA PRO A 157 -10.73 -21.84 27.06
C PRO A 157 -12.27 -21.88 26.97
N GLN A 158 -12.90 -21.06 26.13
CA GLN A 158 -14.36 -21.04 26.00
C GLN A 158 -14.88 -22.11 25.03
N THR A 159 -14.12 -22.42 23.98
CA THR A 159 -14.57 -23.29 22.89
C THR A 159 -13.85 -24.63 22.85
N GLY A 160 -12.65 -24.72 23.43
CA GLY A 160 -11.78 -25.88 23.33
C GLY A 160 -11.10 -26.02 21.97
N ASN A 161 -11.27 -25.06 21.06
CA ASN A 161 -10.69 -25.09 19.73
C ASN A 161 -9.26 -24.54 19.72
N PRO A 162 -8.39 -25.04 18.83
CA PRO A 162 -7.03 -24.51 18.69
C PRO A 162 -7.04 -23.07 18.18
N VAL A 163 -6.11 -22.26 18.67
CA VAL A 163 -5.95 -20.88 18.23
C VAL A 163 -5.19 -20.83 16.92
N ILE A 164 -5.79 -20.20 15.92
CA ILE A 164 -5.25 -20.03 14.58
C ILE A 164 -4.27 -18.86 14.59
N ARG A 165 -3.00 -19.17 14.30
CA ARG A 165 -1.87 -18.22 14.26
C ARG A 165 -1.24 -18.07 12.88
N ASP A 166 -1.53 -18.98 11.94
CA ASP A 166 -0.94 -18.96 10.61
C ASP A 166 -1.39 -17.70 9.85
N PRO A 167 -0.45 -16.85 9.39
CA PRO A 167 -0.78 -15.65 8.63
C PRO A 167 -1.62 -15.89 7.39
N ALA A 168 -1.41 -17.00 6.68
CA ALA A 168 -2.17 -17.33 5.48
C ALA A 168 -3.64 -17.62 5.82
N GLU A 169 -3.87 -18.40 6.89
CA GLU A 169 -5.18 -18.77 7.38
C GLU A 169 -5.94 -17.55 7.91
N ILE A 170 -5.32 -16.74 8.79
CA ILE A 170 -5.90 -15.52 9.35
C ILE A 170 -6.37 -14.55 8.25
N LYS A 171 -5.56 -14.36 7.19
CA LYS A 171 -5.92 -13.48 6.07
C LYS A 171 -7.15 -13.98 5.33
N SER A 172 -7.29 -15.30 5.16
CA SER A 172 -8.47 -15.90 4.53
C SER A 172 -9.72 -15.76 5.39
N LEU A 173 -9.57 -15.93 6.71
CA LEU A 173 -10.64 -15.79 7.69
C LEU A 173 -11.17 -14.37 7.77
N ASN A 174 -10.29 -13.38 7.83
CA ASN A 174 -10.72 -11.99 7.87
C ASN A 174 -11.44 -11.56 6.59
N ARG A 175 -10.98 -12.04 5.43
CA ARG A 175 -11.69 -11.82 4.17
C ARG A 175 -13.09 -12.44 4.21
N SER A 176 -13.23 -13.64 4.76
CA SER A 176 -14.55 -14.29 4.91
C SER A 176 -15.46 -13.54 5.88
N LYS A 177 -14.92 -13.05 7.01
CA LYS A 177 -15.66 -12.24 8.00
C LYS A 177 -16.16 -10.93 7.41
N GLU A 178 -15.33 -10.24 6.62
CA GLU A 178 -15.75 -9.05 5.88
C GLU A 178 -16.82 -9.34 4.82
N MET A 179 -16.80 -10.52 4.21
CA MET A 179 -17.85 -10.94 3.27
C MET A 179 -19.17 -11.28 3.97
N VAL A 180 -19.13 -11.92 5.14
CA VAL A 180 -20.32 -12.26 5.94
C VAL A 180 -20.94 -11.01 6.59
N SER A 181 -20.13 -10.01 6.92
CA SER A 181 -20.59 -8.75 7.53
C SER A 181 -21.18 -7.77 6.51
N ARG A 182 -21.04 -8.05 5.21
CA ARG A 182 -21.79 -7.31 4.18
C ARG A 182 -23.25 -7.77 4.24
N PRO A 183 -24.23 -6.86 4.07
CA PRO A 183 -25.62 -7.28 3.93
C PRO A 183 -25.70 -8.38 2.87
N PRO A 184 -26.55 -9.40 3.06
CA PRO A 184 -26.67 -10.51 2.12
C PRO A 184 -26.82 -9.89 0.75
N ILE A 185 -25.84 -10.14 -0.10
CA ILE A 185 -25.81 -9.60 -1.44
C ILE A 185 -26.98 -10.30 -2.10
N THR A 186 -28.06 -9.56 -2.35
CA THR A 186 -29.14 -10.05 -3.19
C THR A 186 -28.46 -10.50 -4.46
N ILE A 187 -28.49 -11.80 -4.73
CA ILE A 187 -27.96 -12.38 -5.96
C ILE A 187 -28.92 -11.88 -7.04
N GLU A 188 -28.63 -10.68 -7.55
CA GLU A 188 -29.39 -10.06 -8.61
C GLU A 188 -29.02 -10.77 -9.91
N THR A 189 -30.05 -11.21 -10.62
CA THR A 189 -29.93 -11.71 -11.96
C THR A 189 -29.51 -10.55 -12.87
N VAL A 190 -28.49 -10.78 -13.69
CA VAL A 190 -27.99 -9.76 -14.61
C VAL A 190 -28.65 -9.94 -15.96
N GLU A 191 -29.34 -8.90 -16.45
CA GLU A 191 -29.84 -8.89 -17.82
C GLU A 191 -28.69 -8.79 -18.82
N LEU A 192 -28.72 -9.63 -19.86
CA LEU A 192 -27.72 -9.65 -20.91
C LEU A 192 -27.77 -8.37 -21.75
N ASN A 193 -26.66 -7.63 -21.78
CA ASN A 193 -26.44 -6.49 -22.67
C ASN A 193 -25.30 -6.81 -23.64
N PRO A 194 -25.39 -6.47 -24.94
CA PRO A 194 -24.32 -6.72 -25.91
C PRO A 194 -22.95 -6.10 -25.55
N ASN A 195 -22.94 -5.05 -24.73
CA ASN A 195 -21.72 -4.40 -24.24
C ASN A 195 -21.19 -5.00 -22.92
N LEU A 196 -21.84 -6.04 -22.39
CA LEU A 196 -21.43 -6.67 -21.14
C LEU A 196 -20.10 -7.40 -21.32
N ARG A 197 -19.12 -7.02 -20.50
CA ARG A 197 -17.81 -7.64 -20.47
C ARG A 197 -17.87 -8.90 -19.61
N LEU A 198 -17.68 -10.08 -20.20
CA LEU A 198 -17.81 -11.37 -19.50
C LEU A 198 -16.54 -11.85 -18.80
N PHE A 199 -15.38 -11.32 -19.20
CA PHE A 199 -14.06 -11.70 -18.68
C PHE A 199 -13.23 -10.48 -18.28
N THR A 200 -12.41 -10.63 -17.24
CA THR A 200 -11.32 -9.71 -16.91
C THR A 200 -10.28 -9.62 -18.04
N PRO A 201 -9.37 -8.63 -18.06
CA PRO A 201 -8.29 -8.58 -19.06
C PRO A 201 -7.43 -9.85 -19.04
N ASP A 202 -7.38 -10.51 -17.89
CA ASP A 202 -6.53 -11.65 -17.58
C ASP A 202 -7.22 -12.99 -17.92
N GLY A 203 -8.43 -12.94 -18.49
CA GLY A 203 -9.20 -14.12 -18.91
C GLY A 203 -10.04 -14.79 -17.81
N GLN A 204 -10.05 -14.26 -16.58
CA GLN A 204 -10.90 -14.78 -15.50
C GLN A 204 -12.38 -14.39 -15.70
N PRO A 205 -13.34 -15.28 -15.39
CA PRO A 205 -14.77 -15.01 -15.53
C PRO A 205 -15.23 -13.94 -14.55
N LEU A 206 -16.05 -13.00 -15.04
CA LEU A 206 -16.70 -11.98 -14.21
C LEU A 206 -18.10 -12.40 -13.73
N PHE A 207 -18.68 -13.42 -14.36
CA PHE A 207 -20.02 -13.91 -14.06
C PHE A 207 -20.05 -15.43 -13.98
N TRP A 208 -21.04 -15.92 -13.26
CA TRP A 208 -21.39 -17.33 -13.13
C TRP A 208 -22.78 -17.54 -13.70
N TYR A 209 -23.09 -18.76 -14.10
CA TYR A 209 -24.35 -19.08 -14.74
C TYR A 209 -24.97 -20.37 -14.20
N TYR A 210 -26.28 -20.45 -14.37
CA TYR A 210 -27.07 -21.67 -14.34
C TYR A 210 -27.71 -21.87 -15.72
N GLU A 211 -27.66 -23.10 -16.24
CA GLU A 211 -28.27 -23.48 -17.51
C GLU A 211 -29.56 -24.24 -17.22
N HIS A 212 -30.68 -23.67 -17.65
CA HIS A 212 -32.01 -24.27 -17.51
C HIS A 212 -32.17 -25.42 -18.50
N ALA A 213 -33.11 -26.33 -18.23
CA ALA A 213 -33.34 -27.50 -19.08
C ALA A 213 -33.80 -27.15 -20.51
N ASN A 214 -34.32 -25.94 -20.71
CA ASN A 214 -34.71 -25.41 -22.01
C ASN A 214 -33.54 -24.77 -22.79
N GLY A 215 -32.34 -24.72 -22.22
CA GLY A 215 -31.14 -24.13 -22.83
C GLY A 215 -30.93 -22.65 -22.51
N ASP A 216 -31.79 -22.03 -21.70
CA ASP A 216 -31.62 -20.64 -21.27
C ASP A 216 -30.56 -20.51 -20.19
N PHE A 217 -29.88 -19.37 -20.16
CA PHE A 217 -28.86 -19.04 -19.16
C PHE A 217 -29.35 -17.97 -18.20
N GLU A 218 -29.14 -18.22 -16.91
CA GLU A 218 -29.34 -17.24 -15.86
C GLU A 218 -27.98 -16.83 -15.29
N LEU A 219 -27.68 -15.52 -15.31
CA LEU A 219 -26.36 -14.99 -14.95
C LEU A 219 -26.35 -14.36 -13.56
N PHE A 220 -25.23 -14.58 -12.87
CA PHE A 220 -24.99 -14.16 -11.51
C PHE A 220 -23.63 -13.48 -11.38
N MET A 221 -23.56 -12.41 -10.59
CA MET A 221 -22.32 -11.64 -10.39
C MET A 221 -21.30 -12.33 -9.48
N GLN A 222 -21.67 -13.42 -8.80
CA GLN A 222 -20.84 -14.04 -7.78
C GLN A 222 -20.86 -15.57 -7.88
N PRO A 223 -19.76 -16.24 -7.49
CA PRO A 223 -19.75 -17.69 -7.34
C PRO A 223 -20.66 -18.10 -6.19
N GLY A 224 -21.17 -19.33 -6.24
CA GLY A 224 -21.96 -19.87 -5.13
C GLY A 224 -22.99 -20.85 -5.62
N ARG A 225 -24.19 -20.76 -5.04
CA ARG A 225 -25.32 -21.61 -5.37
C ARG A 225 -26.51 -20.78 -5.81
N HIS A 226 -27.30 -21.34 -6.73
CA HIS A 226 -28.55 -20.74 -7.17
C HIS A 226 -29.49 -20.50 -5.97
N PRO A 227 -30.06 -19.31 -5.77
CA PRO A 227 -30.85 -18.98 -4.57
C PRO A 227 -32.05 -19.89 -4.34
N GLN A 228 -32.79 -20.21 -5.39
CA GLN A 228 -33.99 -21.06 -5.32
C GLN A 228 -33.69 -22.56 -5.42
N LEU A 229 -32.77 -22.95 -6.32
CA LEU A 229 -32.51 -24.37 -6.61
C LEU A 229 -31.40 -24.98 -5.75
N ASN A 230 -30.60 -24.15 -5.08
CA ASN A 230 -29.45 -24.56 -4.26
C ASN A 230 -28.39 -25.41 -5.01
N ILE A 231 -28.33 -25.26 -6.34
CA ILE A 231 -27.37 -25.94 -7.24
C ILE A 231 -26.11 -25.06 -7.40
N PRO A 232 -24.89 -25.64 -7.39
CA PRO A 232 -23.67 -24.88 -7.62
C PRO A 232 -23.66 -24.21 -9.01
N LEU A 233 -23.37 -22.91 -9.03
CA LEU A 233 -23.24 -22.12 -10.25
C LEU A 233 -21.91 -22.42 -10.95
N LYS A 234 -21.92 -22.41 -12.28
CA LYS A 234 -20.72 -22.64 -13.10
C LYS A 234 -20.12 -21.30 -13.55
N PRO A 235 -18.79 -21.14 -13.57
CA PRO A 235 -18.18 -19.94 -14.16
C PRO A 235 -18.49 -19.86 -15.66
N ILE A 236 -18.72 -18.67 -16.21
CA ILE A 236 -18.84 -18.50 -17.66
C ILE A 236 -17.50 -18.86 -18.31
N ASP A 237 -17.54 -19.74 -19.30
CA ASP A 237 -16.41 -20.04 -20.16
C ASP A 237 -16.60 -19.44 -21.56
N THR A 238 -15.59 -19.59 -22.41
CA THR A 238 -15.63 -19.06 -23.78
C THR A 238 -16.79 -19.64 -24.61
N GLN A 239 -17.16 -20.90 -24.38
CA GLN A 239 -18.24 -21.56 -25.14
C GLN A 239 -19.61 -21.00 -24.75
N VAL A 240 -19.84 -20.82 -23.46
CA VAL A 240 -21.04 -20.18 -22.91
C VAL A 240 -21.09 -18.73 -23.33
N ALA A 241 -19.98 -18.00 -23.29
CA ALA A 241 -19.91 -16.62 -23.78
C ALA A 241 -20.28 -16.49 -25.26
N MET A 242 -19.87 -17.46 -26.10
CA MET A 242 -20.28 -17.52 -27.50
C MET A 242 -21.79 -17.77 -27.65
N ARG A 243 -22.34 -18.74 -26.90
CA ARG A 243 -23.80 -19.02 -26.89
C ARG A 243 -24.63 -17.81 -26.45
N LEU A 244 -24.13 -17.04 -25.48
CA LEU A 244 -24.77 -15.83 -24.97
C LEU A 244 -24.74 -14.67 -25.97
N ARG A 245 -23.67 -14.52 -26.75
CA ARG A 245 -23.53 -13.43 -27.72
C ARG A 245 -24.14 -13.73 -29.08
N TYR A 246 -24.16 -14.99 -29.48
CA TYR A 246 -24.57 -15.43 -30.81
C TYR A 246 -25.54 -16.63 -30.71
N PRO A 247 -26.74 -16.44 -30.12
CA PRO A 247 -27.67 -17.55 -29.86
C PRO A 247 -28.13 -18.28 -31.13
N ASN A 248 -28.06 -17.63 -32.30
CA ASN A 248 -28.53 -18.17 -33.58
C ASN A 248 -27.42 -18.84 -34.43
N GLU A 249 -26.14 -18.72 -34.07
CA GLU A 249 -25.01 -19.28 -34.84
C GLU A 249 -24.53 -20.63 -34.31
N VAL A 250 -24.80 -20.97 -33.05
CA VAL A 250 -24.23 -22.17 -32.41
C VAL A 250 -24.97 -23.46 -32.77
N THR A 251 -26.16 -23.39 -33.35
CA THR A 251 -26.95 -24.57 -33.75
C THR A 251 -26.32 -25.37 -34.91
N ASP A 252 -25.42 -24.76 -35.68
CA ASP A 252 -24.77 -25.40 -36.85
C ASP A 252 -23.28 -25.73 -36.65
N ILE A 253 -22.70 -25.45 -35.48
CA ILE A 253 -21.30 -25.80 -35.21
C ILE A 253 -21.22 -27.25 -34.75
N THR A 254 -21.17 -28.17 -35.72
CA THR A 254 -20.57 -29.49 -35.48
C THR A 254 -19.09 -29.25 -35.19
N LEU A 255 -18.71 -29.25 -33.91
CA LEU A 255 -17.32 -29.10 -33.49
C LEU A 255 -16.47 -30.14 -34.24
N PRO A 256 -15.41 -29.76 -34.97
CA PRO A 256 -14.40 -30.72 -35.35
C PRO A 256 -13.79 -31.30 -34.07
N PRO A 257 -13.58 -32.63 -34.00
CA PRO A 257 -13.03 -33.26 -32.82
C PRO A 257 -11.70 -32.60 -32.47
N THR A 258 -11.58 -32.23 -31.19
CA THR A 258 -10.46 -31.56 -30.54
C THR A 258 -9.12 -31.92 -31.19
N SER A 259 -8.61 -30.98 -31.99
CA SER A 259 -7.29 -31.02 -32.58
C SER A 259 -6.22 -30.89 -31.50
N SER A 260 -5.81 -32.01 -30.93
CA SER A 260 -4.46 -32.24 -30.40
C SER A 260 -4.07 -33.71 -30.61
N ALA A 261 -4.17 -34.18 -31.85
CA ALA A 261 -3.76 -35.53 -32.25
C ALA A 261 -2.75 -35.45 -33.41
N SER A 262 -1.58 -34.89 -33.14
CA SER A 262 -0.38 -35.02 -33.97
C SER A 262 0.56 -36.14 -33.49
N ASP A 263 0.23 -36.82 -32.39
CA ASP A 263 0.97 -37.99 -31.93
C ASP A 263 0.33 -39.30 -32.46
N PRO A 264 1.00 -40.04 -33.36
CA PRO A 264 0.49 -41.32 -33.88
C PRO A 264 0.25 -42.36 -32.78
N GLU A 265 0.93 -42.25 -31.64
CA GLU A 265 0.76 -43.16 -30.50
C GLU A 265 -0.61 -42.94 -29.80
N GLN A 266 -1.03 -41.69 -29.66
CA GLN A 266 -2.35 -41.35 -29.11
C GLN A 266 -3.50 -41.80 -30.00
N ARG A 267 -3.34 -41.73 -31.34
CA ARG A 267 -4.36 -42.27 -32.27
C ARG A 267 -4.55 -43.78 -32.09
N SER A 268 -3.45 -44.53 -31.95
CA SER A 268 -3.52 -45.98 -31.70
C SER A 268 -4.21 -46.31 -30.37
N ALA A 269 -3.93 -45.54 -29.32
CA ALA A 269 -4.57 -45.71 -28.01
C ALA A 269 -6.08 -45.42 -28.05
N LEU A 270 -6.49 -44.39 -28.78
CA LEU A 270 -7.89 -43.98 -28.91
C LEU A 270 -8.71 -44.95 -29.77
N GLU A 271 -8.09 -45.51 -30.82
CA GLU A 271 -8.69 -46.57 -31.64
C GLU A 271 -8.92 -47.85 -30.83
N LYS A 272 -7.93 -48.25 -30.01
CA LYS A 272 -8.06 -49.40 -29.10
C LYS A 272 -9.15 -49.20 -28.04
N LEU A 273 -9.25 -48.00 -27.48
CA LEU A 273 -10.28 -47.67 -26.50
C LEU A 273 -11.68 -47.71 -27.12
N ARG A 274 -11.83 -47.17 -28.34
CA ARG A 274 -13.09 -47.19 -29.10
C ARG A 274 -13.54 -48.63 -29.40
N ASP A 275 -12.62 -49.47 -29.86
CA ASP A 275 -12.90 -50.88 -30.14
C ASP A 275 -13.27 -51.65 -28.88
N HIS A 276 -12.63 -51.36 -27.74
CA HIS A 276 -12.98 -51.98 -26.48
C HIS A 276 -14.39 -51.61 -26.05
N LEU A 277 -14.75 -50.33 -26.09
CA LEU A 277 -16.08 -49.85 -25.71
C LEU A 277 -17.19 -50.44 -26.59
N MET A 278 -16.95 -50.60 -27.90
CA MET A 278 -17.91 -51.23 -28.80
C MET A 278 -18.12 -52.72 -28.49
N ARG A 279 -17.07 -53.45 -28.08
CA ARG A 279 -17.21 -54.84 -27.63
C ARG A 279 -17.97 -54.93 -26.32
N THR A 280 -17.68 -54.06 -25.35
CA THR A 280 -18.36 -54.04 -24.04
C THR A 280 -19.84 -53.72 -24.21
N LYS A 281 -20.18 -52.76 -25.07
CA LYS A 281 -21.58 -52.43 -25.40
C LYS A 281 -22.33 -53.62 -26.00
N LYS A 282 -21.71 -54.35 -26.94
CA LYS A 282 -22.31 -55.54 -27.55
C LYS A 282 -22.49 -56.72 -26.59
N GLN A 283 -21.69 -56.80 -25.52
CA GLN A 283 -21.86 -57.79 -24.45
C GLN A 283 -22.99 -57.42 -23.48
N LEU A 284 -23.25 -56.12 -23.27
CA LEU A 284 -24.35 -55.63 -22.44
C LEU A 284 -25.72 -55.71 -23.12
N GLU A 285 -25.76 -55.82 -24.45
CA GLU A 285 -27.00 -55.94 -25.24
C GLU A 285 -27.42 -57.40 -25.53
N LYS A 286 -26.82 -58.38 -24.83
CA LYS A 286 -27.23 -59.80 -24.84
C LYS A 286 -27.69 -60.22 -23.46
#